data_AF-A0A7V6PU44-F1
#
_entry.id   AF-A0A7V6PU44-F1
#
_cell.length_a   1.000
_cell.length_b   1.000
_cell.length_c   1.000
_cell.angle_alpha   90.00
_cell.angle_beta   90.00
_cell.angle_gamma   90.00
#
_symmetry.space_group_name_H-M   'P 1'
#
loop_
_entity.id
_entity.type
_entity.pdbx_description
1 polymer ?
#
loop_
_entity_poly.entity_id
_entity_poly.type
_entity_poly.pdbx_seq_one_letter_code
_entity_poly.pdbx_strand_id
1 'polypeptide(L)'
;MKFICEKIKVNYNPQGFDIKSFVWRNREYIIREIISTWQDWKFPDTLSGKRTWLQRYHRNYFVVKTDTDEVFELYLDRKGNRRDWVLLKKLS
;
A
#
# COMPACT_ATOMS: atom_id res chain seq x y z
N MET A 1 -3.60 -2.16 17.99
CA MET A 1 -3.49 -2.61 16.58
C MET A 1 -4.72 -3.40 16.17
N LYS A 2 -5.35 -3.07 15.04
CA LYS A 2 -6.57 -3.70 14.51
C LYS A 2 -6.41 -4.04 13.02
N PHE A 3 -6.59 -5.31 12.65
CA PHE A 3 -6.62 -5.73 11.25
C PHE A 3 -7.95 -5.33 10.58
N ILE A 4 -7.87 -4.89 9.33
CA ILE A 4 -8.98 -4.36 8.55
C ILE A 4 -9.09 -5.13 7.23
N CYS A 5 -8.03 -5.14 6.41
CA CYS A 5 -7.96 -5.82 5.11
C CYS A 5 -9.10 -5.41 4.14
N GLU A 6 -9.39 -4.12 4.05
CA GLU A 6 -10.45 -3.58 3.19
C GLU A 6 -9.88 -2.83 1.98
N LYS A 7 -10.54 -2.92 0.82
CA LYS A 7 -10.18 -2.12 -0.34
C LYS A 7 -10.44 -0.64 -0.07
N ILE A 8 -9.51 0.20 -0.50
CA ILE A 8 -9.62 1.65 -0.36
C ILE A 8 -9.37 2.33 -1.70
N LYS A 9 -9.85 3.57 -1.82
CA LYS A 9 -9.45 4.46 -2.91
C LYS A 9 -8.33 5.34 -2.41
N VAL A 10 -7.30 5.53 -3.23
CA VAL A 10 -6.15 6.38 -2.91
C VAL A 10 -6.10 7.51 -3.93
N ASN A 11 -5.88 8.72 -3.42
CA ASN A 11 -5.64 9.91 -4.22
C ASN A 11 -4.15 10.21 -4.22
N TYR A 12 -3.60 10.45 -5.41
CA TYR A 12 -2.19 10.77 -5.59
C TYR A 12 -1.99 12.28 -5.61
N ASN A 13 -0.75 12.73 -5.32
CA ASN A 13 -0.38 14.11 -5.56
C ASN A 13 -0.40 14.43 -7.06
N PRO A 14 -0.88 15.61 -7.49
CA PRO A 14 -0.92 15.99 -8.90
C PRO A 14 0.47 16.04 -9.55
N GLN A 15 1.51 16.36 -8.77
CA GLN A 15 2.89 16.51 -9.26
C GLN A 15 3.76 15.25 -9.10
N GLY A 16 3.20 14.11 -8.66
CA GLY A 16 4.02 12.92 -8.40
C GLY A 16 3.24 11.61 -8.24
N PHE A 17 3.96 10.55 -7.89
CA PHE A 17 3.38 9.22 -7.61
C PHE A 17 3.12 8.98 -6.12
N ASP A 18 3.33 10.01 -5.29
CA ASP A 18 3.13 9.92 -3.85
C ASP A 18 1.65 9.94 -3.49
N ILE A 19 1.30 9.16 -2.49
CA ILE A 19 -0.07 9.05 -1.97
C ILE A 19 -0.37 10.23 -1.06
N LYS A 20 -1.42 10.98 -1.40
CA LYS A 20 -1.82 12.21 -0.67
C LYS A 20 -2.90 11.93 0.36
N SER A 21 -3.90 11.15 -0.01
CA SER A 21 -5.01 10.78 0.86
C SER A 21 -5.61 9.45 0.45
N PHE A 22 -6.41 8.86 1.32
CA PHE A 22 -7.21 7.69 0.98
C PHE A 22 -8.62 7.78 1.57
N VAL A 23 -9.55 7.10 0.92
CA VAL A 23 -10.95 7.02 1.36
C VAL A 23 -11.23 5.64 1.90
N TRP A 24 -11.64 5.57 3.16
CA TRP A 24 -12.06 4.36 3.86
C TRP A 24 -13.41 4.59 4.52
N ARG A 25 -14.40 3.74 4.21
CA ARG A 25 -15.78 3.80 4.76
C ARG A 25 -16.41 5.21 4.66
N ASN A 26 -16.32 5.82 3.48
CA ASN A 26 -16.82 7.18 3.18
C ASN A 26 -16.16 8.31 3.97
N ARG A 27 -15.05 8.04 4.65
CA ARG A 27 -14.21 9.06 5.29
C ARG A 27 -12.89 9.19 4.53
N GLU A 28 -12.52 10.43 4.23
CA GLU A 28 -11.20 10.74 3.70
C GLU A 28 -10.20 10.91 4.84
N TYR A 29 -9.01 10.33 4.65
CA TYR A 29 -7.87 10.39 5.54
C TYR A 29 -6.71 11.04 4.78
N ILE A 30 -6.26 12.20 5.25
CA ILE A 30 -5.15 12.91 4.63
C ILE A 30 -3.86 12.33 5.18
N ILE A 31 -2.93 11.93 4.29
CA ILE A 31 -1.63 11.41 4.69
C ILE A 31 -0.72 12.60 4.96
N ARG A 32 -0.26 12.70 6.21
CA ARG A 32 0.69 13.71 6.65
C ARG A 32 2.13 13.27 6.41
N GLU A 33 2.40 11.99 6.62
CA GLU A 33 3.75 11.42 6.56
C GLU A 33 3.71 9.95 6.14
N ILE A 34 4.69 9.54 5.33
CA ILE A 34 4.96 8.13 5.03
C ILE A 34 6.11 7.70 5.92
N ILE A 35 5.82 6.93 6.96
CA ILE A 35 6.78 6.48 7.98
C ILE A 35 7.77 5.47 7.37
N SER A 36 7.27 4.54 6.57
CA SER A 36 8.12 3.54 5.92
C SER A 36 7.47 2.97 4.67
N THR A 37 8.31 2.46 3.77
CA THR A 37 7.90 1.74 2.57
C THR A 37 8.73 0.48 2.42
N TRP A 38 8.08 -0.63 2.04
CA TRP A 38 8.77 -1.89 1.78
C TRP A 38 8.04 -2.69 0.72
N GLN A 39 8.74 -3.67 0.15
CA GLN A 39 8.26 -4.46 -0.98
C GLN A 39 8.34 -5.94 -0.60
N ASP A 40 7.25 -6.67 -0.83
CA ASP A 40 7.11 -8.11 -0.54
C ASP A 40 7.62 -8.99 -1.69
N TRP A 41 8.33 -8.37 -2.63
CA TRP A 41 8.92 -9.04 -3.78
C TRP A 41 10.41 -8.72 -3.80
N LYS A 42 11.22 -9.66 -3.32
CA LYS A 42 12.65 -9.75 -3.64
C LYS A 42 12.93 -11.20 -3.96
N PHE A 43 13.28 -11.46 -5.21
CA PHE A 43 13.65 -12.80 -5.64
C PHE A 43 15.17 -12.87 -5.77
N PRO A 44 15.80 -13.96 -5.34
CA PRO A 44 17.19 -14.22 -5.67
C PRO A 44 17.41 -14.12 -7.18
N ASP A 45 18.58 -13.64 -7.62
CA ASP A 45 18.94 -13.56 -9.03
C ASP A 45 18.84 -14.92 -9.75
N THR A 46 18.95 -16.02 -9.00
CA THR A 46 18.76 -17.40 -9.50
C THR A 46 17.34 -17.70 -10.00
N LEU A 47 16.37 -16.87 -9.65
CA LEU A 47 14.99 -16.93 -10.13
C LEU A 47 14.70 -15.90 -11.23
N SER A 48 15.69 -15.07 -11.61
CA SER A 48 15.58 -14.16 -12.75
C SER A 48 15.28 -14.95 -14.03
N GLY A 49 14.24 -14.55 -14.77
CA GLY A 49 13.79 -15.23 -15.99
C GLY A 49 12.87 -16.45 -15.79
N LYS A 50 12.65 -16.94 -14.55
CA LYS A 50 11.74 -18.08 -14.29
C LYS A 50 10.39 -17.60 -13.78
N ARG A 51 9.31 -17.76 -14.57
CA ARG A 51 7.91 -17.51 -14.14
C ARG A 51 7.48 -18.49 -13.04
N THR A 52 7.76 -18.15 -11.79
CA THR A 52 7.30 -18.91 -10.62
C THR A 52 6.05 -18.29 -10.00
N TRP A 53 5.31 -19.05 -9.19
CA TRP A 53 4.16 -18.52 -8.45
C TRP A 53 4.55 -17.43 -7.45
N LEU A 54 5.79 -17.48 -6.96
CA LEU A 54 6.39 -16.49 -6.06
C LEU A 54 6.43 -15.10 -6.70
N GLN A 55 6.71 -15.01 -8.01
CA GLN A 55 6.73 -13.76 -8.78
C GLN A 55 5.36 -13.17 -9.11
N ARG A 56 4.25 -13.81 -8.68
CA ARG A 56 2.90 -13.37 -9.07
C ARG A 56 2.34 -12.22 -8.23
N TYR A 57 2.97 -11.91 -7.09
CA TYR A 57 2.50 -10.88 -6.17
C TYR A 57 3.55 -9.78 -6.02
N HIS A 58 3.25 -8.61 -6.60
CA HIS A 58 4.08 -7.42 -6.49
C HIS A 58 3.40 -6.43 -5.56
N ARG A 59 3.47 -6.69 -4.25
CA ARG A 59 2.89 -5.80 -3.24
C ARG A 59 3.92 -4.80 -2.76
N ASN A 60 3.52 -3.53 -2.75
CA ASN A 60 4.26 -2.45 -2.11
C ASN A 60 3.49 -2.04 -0.86
N TYR A 61 4.14 -2.07 0.29
CA TYR A 61 3.56 -1.71 1.57
C TYR A 61 4.02 -0.32 1.99
N PHE A 62 3.11 0.40 2.63
CA PHE A 62 3.29 1.77 3.08
C PHE A 62 2.75 1.87 4.50
N VAL A 63 3.57 2.34 5.43
CA VAL A 63 3.11 2.76 6.75
C VAL A 63 2.93 4.27 6.71
N VAL A 64 1.71 4.75 6.94
CA VAL A 64 1.34 6.16 6.78
C VAL A 64 0.76 6.71 8.08
N LYS A 65 1.07 7.97 8.36
CA LYS A 65 0.49 8.74 9.45
C LYS A 65 -0.51 9.75 8.87
N THR A 66 -1.71 9.80 9.43
CA THR A 66 -2.75 10.71 8.98
C THR A 66 -2.72 12.05 9.72
N ASP A 67 -3.52 13.00 9.24
CA ASP A 67 -3.80 14.29 9.88
C ASP A 67 -4.43 14.14 11.28
N THR A 68 -5.16 13.06 11.50
CA THR A 68 -5.74 12.67 12.81
C THR A 68 -4.75 11.98 13.75
N ASP A 69 -3.47 11.95 13.42
CA ASP A 69 -2.39 11.26 14.16
C ASP A 69 -2.53 9.72 14.19
N GLU A 70 -3.50 9.16 13.46
CA GLU A 70 -3.68 7.71 13.32
C GLU A 70 -2.62 7.13 12.37
N VAL A 71 -2.18 5.91 12.65
CA VAL A 71 -1.17 5.23 11.83
C VAL A 71 -1.77 4.00 11.18
N PHE A 72 -1.63 3.90 9.86
CA PHE A 72 -2.17 2.81 9.06
C PHE A 72 -1.08 2.12 8.24
N GLU A 73 -1.26 0.83 8.02
CA GLU A 73 -0.49 0.09 7.03
C GLU A 73 -1.38 -0.19 5.82
N LEU A 74 -0.90 0.24 4.66
CA LEU A 74 -1.53 0.09 3.36
C LEU A 74 -0.66 -0.80 2.49
N TYR A 75 -1.27 -1.49 1.52
CA TYR A 75 -0.50 -2.04 0.41
C TYR A 75 -1.16 -1.79 -0.94
N LEU A 76 -0.32 -1.64 -1.95
CA LEU A 76 -0.69 -1.64 -3.35
C LEU A 76 -0.39 -3.02 -3.93
N ASP A 77 -1.43 -3.78 -4.29
CA ASP A 77 -1.31 -5.03 -5.02
C ASP A 77 -1.22 -4.76 -6.52
N ARG A 78 -0.05 -5.03 -7.11
CA ARG A 78 0.23 -4.85 -8.54
C ARG A 78 0.12 -6.20 -9.25
N LYS A 79 -1.11 -6.67 -9.46
CA LYS A 79 -1.36 -7.91 -10.20
C LYS A 79 -1.63 -7.61 -11.68
N GLY A 80 -0.61 -7.77 -12.52
CA GLY A 80 -0.69 -7.44 -13.95
C GLY A 80 -0.97 -5.95 -14.16
N ASN A 81 -2.02 -5.63 -14.92
CA ASN A 81 -2.45 -4.24 -15.16
C ASN A 81 -3.35 -3.67 -14.05
N ARG A 82 -3.73 -4.48 -13.04
CA ARG A 82 -4.57 -4.03 -11.93
C ARG A 82 -3.73 -3.48 -10.80
N ARG A 83 -4.18 -2.36 -10.24
CA ARG A 83 -3.59 -1.67 -9.09
C ARG A 83 -4.68 -1.56 -8.04
N ASP A 84 -4.71 -2.51 -7.11
CA ASP A 84 -5.67 -2.54 -6.02
C ASP A 84 -5.01 -2.04 -4.74
N TRP A 85 -5.56 -0.99 -4.14
CA TRP A 85 -5.14 -0.53 -2.81
C TRP A 85 -5.95 -1.19 -1.72
N VAL A 86 -5.26 -1.62 -0.66
CA VAL A 86 -5.86 -2.25 0.51
C VAL A 86 -5.33 -1.61 1.78
N LEU A 87 -6.24 -1.27 2.68
CA LEU A 87 -5.97 -0.92 4.07
C LEU A 87 -5.82 -2.20 4.88
N LEU A 88 -4.59 -2.55 5.24
CA LEU A 88 -4.31 -3.81 5.91
C LEU A 88 -4.67 -3.75 7.39
N LYS A 89 -4.15 -2.75 8.11
CA LYS A 89 -4.38 -2.60 9.56
C LYS A 89 -4.19 -1.16 10.03
N LYS A 90 -4.82 -0.86 11.16
CA LYS A 90 -4.57 0.33 11.97
C LYS A 90 -3.59 -0.03 13.09
N LEU A 91 -2.47 0.68 13.18
CA LEU A 91 -1.41 0.46 14.15
C LEU A 91 -1.72 1.19 15.48
N SER A 92 -2.11 2.46 15.41
CA SER A 92 -2.53 3.31 16.53
C SER A 92 -3.80 4.09 16.21
#